data_AF-A0A087NAF4-F1
#
_entry.id   AF-A0A087NAF4-F1
#
_cell.length_a   1.000
_cell.length_b   1.000
_cell.length_c   1.000
_cell.angle_alpha   90.00
_cell.angle_beta   90.00
_cell.angle_gamma   90.00
#
_symmetry.space_group_name_H-M   'P 1'
#
loop_
_entity.id
_entity.type
_entity.pdbx_description
1 polymer ?
#
loop_
_entity_poly.entity_id
_entity_poly.type
_entity_poly.pdbx_seq_one_letter_code
_entity_poly.pdbx_strand_id
1 'polypeptide(L)'
;MRDSLDNSQAEADFDERRRAVLAVLGFSPEEPTVTGGSIETGGDAAWEARDSQQGVVGILQRLLDLPDAVVMEVIAIVMGETLASGSAAVEAVGMEIGVDMARCWQADDAFFSLVRDREVLTRIVAEVAGETVASANRQEKTKTLKRIVRDHLDGTNGRDRRESWVPRWMAFPPAAYTARGGVGTVAAHAKAQAAREIKRRLPGDDEPDPAAPGAIMAVPVEGSPVPPFNEGEADRLAA
;
A
#
# COMPACT_ATOMS: atom_id res chain seq x y z
N MET A 1 -10.71 19.26 1.81
CA MET A 1 -10.12 17.98 1.33
C MET A 1 -8.63 17.96 1.59
N ARG A 2 -7.86 18.95 1.12
CA ARG A 2 -6.45 19.10 1.51
C ARG A 2 -6.26 19.16 3.04
N ASP A 3 -7.01 20.02 3.72
CA ASP A 3 -6.98 20.10 5.19
C ASP A 3 -7.35 18.81 5.92
N SER A 4 -8.07 17.88 5.28
CA SER A 4 -8.41 16.57 5.88
C SER A 4 -7.24 15.59 5.75
N LEU A 5 -6.56 15.61 4.60
CA LEU A 5 -5.36 14.81 4.36
C LEU A 5 -4.19 15.29 5.22
N ASP A 6 -3.98 16.61 5.31
CA ASP A 6 -2.89 17.20 6.07
C ASP A 6 -2.99 16.89 7.57
N ASN A 7 -4.20 16.62 8.07
CA ASN A 7 -4.45 16.22 9.46
C ASN A 7 -4.62 14.70 9.64
N SER A 8 -4.41 13.90 8.59
CA SER A 8 -4.56 12.45 8.67
C SER A 8 -3.33 11.81 9.33
N GLN A 9 -3.57 10.96 10.32
CA GLN A 9 -2.51 10.17 10.95
C GLN A 9 -1.76 9.29 9.95
N ALA A 10 -2.47 8.67 8.99
CA ALA A 10 -1.84 7.79 8.02
C ALA A 10 -0.90 8.55 7.08
N GLU A 11 -1.25 9.78 6.68
CA GLU A 11 -0.34 10.61 5.87
C GLU A 11 0.86 11.07 6.70
N ALA A 12 0.66 11.45 7.96
CA ALA A 12 1.75 11.85 8.85
C ALA A 12 2.76 10.71 9.08
N ASP A 13 2.27 9.51 9.39
CA ASP A 13 3.10 8.31 9.60
C ASP A 13 3.86 7.93 8.31
N PHE A 14 3.22 8.09 7.14
CA PHE A 14 3.87 7.84 5.85
C PHE A 14 4.89 8.92 5.48
N ASP A 15 4.59 10.21 5.71
CA ASP A 15 5.51 11.32 5.45
C ASP A 15 6.75 11.21 6.34
N GLU A 16 6.63 10.81 7.60
CA GLU A 16 7.78 10.57 8.48
C GLU A 16 8.78 9.59 7.83
N ARG A 17 8.27 8.46 7.30
CA ARG A 17 9.10 7.47 6.61
C ARG A 17 9.61 7.98 5.26
N ARG A 18 8.81 8.76 4.53
CA ARG A 18 9.23 9.42 3.29
C ARG A 18 10.40 10.36 3.52
N ARG A 19 10.35 11.22 4.55
CA ARG A 19 11.45 12.13 4.91
C ARG A 19 12.72 11.38 5.29
N ALA A 20 12.60 10.28 6.03
CA ALA A 20 13.74 9.42 6.34
C ALA A 20 14.39 8.87 5.07
N VAL A 21 13.59 8.40 4.10
CA VAL A 21 14.09 7.92 2.81
C VAL A 21 14.75 9.03 1.99
N LEU A 22 14.16 10.22 1.91
CA LEU A 22 14.76 11.38 1.23
C LEU A 22 16.14 11.70 1.81
N ALA A 23 16.26 11.75 3.14
CA ALA A 23 17.52 12.01 3.81
C ALA A 23 18.57 10.92 3.53
N VAL A 24 18.17 9.64 3.54
CA VAL A 24 19.06 8.52 3.24
C VAL A 24 19.56 8.60 1.80
N LEU A 25 18.70 8.98 0.84
CA LEU A 25 19.06 9.11 -0.58
C LEU A 25 19.83 10.41 -0.89
N GLY A 26 19.91 11.36 0.05
CA GLY A 26 20.56 12.66 -0.17
C GLY A 26 19.73 13.61 -1.02
N PHE A 27 18.40 13.47 -0.96
CA PHE A 27 17.46 14.36 -1.65
C PHE A 27 17.18 15.58 -0.76
N SER A 28 16.62 16.64 -1.35
CA SER A 28 16.22 17.81 -0.59
C SER A 28 15.17 17.44 0.44
N PRO A 29 15.25 17.94 1.69
CA PRO A 29 14.19 17.76 2.67
C PRO A 29 12.86 18.42 2.23
N GLU A 30 12.93 19.35 1.27
CA GLU A 30 11.78 20.04 0.68
C GLU A 30 11.17 19.27 -0.52
N GLU A 31 11.79 18.18 -0.98
CA GLU A 31 11.19 17.34 -2.03
C GLU A 31 9.88 16.71 -1.52
N PRO A 32 8.76 16.83 -2.26
CA PRO A 32 7.47 16.33 -1.81
C PRO A 32 7.37 14.80 -1.87
N THR A 33 8.14 14.15 -2.76
CA THR A 33 8.09 12.71 -3.03
C THR A 33 9.47 12.16 -3.33
N VAL A 34 9.69 10.88 -3.05
CA VAL A 34 10.90 10.16 -3.48
C VAL A 34 10.83 9.89 -4.99
N THR A 35 9.65 9.52 -5.47
CA THR A 35 9.38 9.33 -6.89
C THR A 35 9.46 10.65 -7.64
N GLY A 36 10.31 10.70 -8.66
CA GLY A 36 10.54 11.91 -9.47
C GLY A 36 11.51 12.94 -8.84
N GLY A 37 12.02 12.69 -7.63
CA GLY A 37 13.09 13.48 -7.02
C GLY A 37 14.48 13.09 -7.51
N SER A 38 15.48 13.88 -7.14
CA SER A 38 16.90 13.60 -7.43
C SER A 38 17.80 14.01 -6.26
N ILE A 39 19.01 13.46 -6.22
CA ILE A 39 20.05 13.87 -5.25
C ILE A 39 20.30 15.36 -5.38
N GLU A 40 20.45 16.07 -4.25
CA GLU A 40 20.84 17.48 -4.27
C GLU A 40 22.25 17.64 -4.88
N THR A 41 22.31 18.03 -6.15
CA THR A 41 23.51 18.59 -6.76
C THR A 41 23.52 20.08 -6.48
N GLY A 42 24.31 20.52 -5.50
CA GLY A 42 24.42 21.95 -5.18
C GLY A 42 24.83 22.79 -6.41
N GLY A 43 24.18 23.95 -6.59
CA GLY A 43 24.49 24.95 -7.62
C GLY A 43 23.55 24.96 -8.83
N ASP A 44 23.86 25.83 -9.80
CA ASP A 44 23.06 26.14 -11.00
C ASP A 44 22.81 24.95 -11.95
N ALA A 45 23.30 23.75 -11.63
CA ALA A 45 23.16 22.50 -12.40
C ALA A 45 21.89 21.69 -12.07
N ALA A 46 21.08 22.12 -11.09
CA ALA A 46 19.87 21.40 -10.66
C ALA A 46 18.82 21.21 -11.78
N TRP A 47 18.79 22.08 -12.80
CA TRP A 47 17.90 21.93 -13.96
C TRP A 47 18.47 21.00 -15.06
N GLU A 48 19.78 20.79 -15.11
CA GLU A 48 20.43 19.80 -16.00
C GLU A 48 20.26 18.37 -15.44
N ALA A 49 20.19 18.22 -14.11
CA ALA A 49 20.11 16.93 -13.43
C ALA A 49 18.77 16.18 -13.59
N ARG A 50 17.66 16.88 -13.87
CA ARG A 50 16.32 16.26 -13.99
C ARG A 50 16.15 15.40 -15.26
N ASP A 51 17.00 15.59 -16.27
CA ASP A 51 17.06 14.79 -17.50
C ASP A 51 18.44 14.11 -17.69
N SER A 52 19.39 14.34 -16.79
CA SER A 52 20.73 13.76 -16.96
C SER A 52 20.74 12.32 -16.46
N GLN A 53 21.24 11.42 -17.30
CA GLN A 53 21.62 10.05 -16.91
C GLN A 53 22.50 10.01 -15.65
N GLN A 54 23.14 11.14 -15.29
CA GLN A 54 23.95 11.31 -14.10
C GLN A 54 23.12 11.24 -12.81
N GLY A 55 21.87 11.75 -12.79
CA GLY A 55 21.00 11.67 -11.61
C GLY A 55 20.64 10.22 -11.26
N VAL A 56 20.29 9.41 -12.27
CA VAL A 56 19.99 7.98 -12.09
C VAL A 56 21.24 7.21 -11.65
N VAL A 57 22.41 7.50 -12.24
CA VAL A 57 23.69 6.89 -11.84
C VAL A 57 24.03 7.21 -10.39
N GLY A 58 23.81 8.46 -9.94
CA GLY A 58 24.03 8.86 -8.55
C GLY A 58 23.12 8.11 -7.58
N ILE A 59 21.84 7.95 -7.91
CA ILE A 59 20.90 7.15 -7.10
C ILE A 59 21.35 5.68 -7.04
N LEU A 60 21.75 5.10 -8.18
CA LEU A 60 22.25 3.72 -8.22
C LEU A 60 23.46 3.53 -7.30
N GLN A 61 24.47 4.42 -7.40
CA GLN A 61 25.66 4.36 -6.54
C GLN A 61 25.26 4.48 -5.07
N ARG A 62 24.37 5.42 -4.74
CA ARG A 62 23.89 5.60 -3.37
C ARG A 62 23.20 4.35 -2.82
N LEU A 63 22.37 3.69 -3.63
CA LEU A 63 21.67 2.46 -3.25
C LEU A 63 22.65 1.28 -3.04
N LEU A 64 23.73 1.20 -3.83
CA LEU A 64 24.76 0.16 -3.67
C LEU A 64 25.52 0.27 -2.35
N ASP A 65 25.61 1.48 -1.78
CA ASP A 65 26.25 1.72 -0.49
C ASP A 65 25.32 1.49 0.72
N LEU A 66 24.04 1.19 0.49
CA LEU A 66 23.06 0.98 1.56
C LEU A 66 22.93 -0.49 1.96
N PRO A 67 22.68 -0.78 3.25
CA PRO A 67 22.28 -2.12 3.67
C PRO A 67 20.96 -2.53 3.01
N ASP A 68 20.83 -3.81 2.65
CA ASP A 68 19.62 -4.37 2.02
C ASP A 68 18.33 -4.00 2.76
N ALA A 69 18.35 -4.04 4.09
CA ALA A 69 17.19 -3.67 4.92
C ALA A 69 16.73 -2.22 4.65
N VAL A 70 17.67 -1.29 4.45
CA VAL A 70 17.35 0.11 4.13
C VAL A 70 16.84 0.24 2.70
N VAL A 71 17.43 -0.50 1.74
CA VAL A 71 16.93 -0.55 0.36
C VAL A 71 15.49 -1.05 0.32
N MET A 72 15.13 -2.03 1.15
CA MET A 72 13.75 -2.51 1.27
C MET A 72 12.78 -1.44 1.81
N GLU A 73 13.22 -0.57 2.72
CA GLU A 73 12.42 0.59 3.17
C GLU A 73 12.22 1.60 2.04
N VAL A 74 13.26 1.89 1.24
CA VAL A 74 13.15 2.76 0.06
C VAL A 74 12.13 2.19 -0.94
N ILE A 75 12.23 0.89 -1.23
CA ILE A 75 11.30 0.19 -2.13
C ILE A 75 9.87 0.30 -1.61
N ALA A 76 9.63 0.11 -0.30
CA ALA A 76 8.31 0.23 0.29
C ALA A 76 7.69 1.62 0.09
N ILE A 77 8.47 2.70 0.27
CA ILE A 77 8.00 4.07 0.06
C ILE A 77 7.70 4.34 -1.42
N VAL A 78 8.60 3.95 -2.33
CA VAL A 78 8.38 4.11 -3.78
C VAL A 78 7.14 3.35 -4.24
N MET A 79 6.93 2.12 -3.75
CA MET A 79 5.70 1.37 -4.02
C MET A 79 4.48 2.11 -3.48
N GLY A 80 4.53 2.62 -2.25
CA GLY A 80 3.43 3.39 -1.65
C GLY A 80 3.05 4.64 -2.46
N GLU A 81 4.04 5.43 -2.89
CA GLU A 81 3.83 6.66 -3.68
C GLU A 81 3.29 6.39 -5.08
N THR A 82 3.61 5.23 -5.67
CA THR A 82 3.17 4.88 -7.04
C THR A 82 1.79 4.22 -7.11
N LEU A 83 1.19 3.89 -5.97
CA LEU A 83 -0.16 3.33 -5.93
C LEU A 83 -1.22 4.40 -6.19
N ALA A 84 -1.99 4.21 -7.27
CA ALA A 84 -3.13 5.05 -7.55
C ALA A 84 -4.28 4.80 -6.55
N SER A 85 -4.76 5.85 -5.91
CA SER A 85 -5.91 5.79 -4.99
C SER A 85 -7.15 5.17 -5.67
N GLY A 86 -7.83 4.26 -4.97
CA GLY A 86 -9.00 3.53 -5.47
C GLY A 86 -8.70 2.49 -6.55
N SER A 87 -7.42 2.18 -6.81
CA SER A 87 -7.03 1.12 -7.75
C SER A 87 -7.15 -0.27 -7.14
N ALA A 88 -7.21 -1.29 -8.00
CA ALA A 88 -7.20 -2.69 -7.58
C ALA A 88 -5.91 -3.07 -6.83
N ALA A 89 -4.80 -2.38 -7.10
CA ALA A 89 -3.54 -2.61 -6.41
C ALA A 89 -3.63 -2.19 -4.94
N VAL A 90 -4.24 -1.03 -4.64
CA VAL A 90 -4.51 -0.58 -3.27
C VAL A 90 -5.40 -1.57 -2.53
N GLU A 91 -6.46 -2.06 -3.17
CA GLU A 91 -7.34 -3.08 -2.58
C GLU A 91 -6.62 -4.41 -2.31
N ALA A 92 -5.72 -4.83 -3.19
CA ALA A 92 -4.92 -6.03 -3.01
C ALA A 92 -3.93 -5.88 -1.84
N VAL A 93 -3.16 -4.79 -1.83
CA VAL A 93 -2.16 -4.51 -0.77
C VAL A 93 -2.85 -4.37 0.58
N GLY A 94 -3.94 -3.62 0.66
CA GLY A 94 -4.66 -3.41 1.92
C GLY A 94 -5.17 -4.72 2.53
N MET A 95 -5.63 -5.65 1.69
CA MET A 95 -5.99 -7.01 2.12
C MET A 95 -4.78 -7.85 2.55
N GLU A 96 -3.64 -7.70 1.86
CA GLU A 96 -2.43 -8.49 2.12
C GLU A 96 -1.78 -8.12 3.46
N ILE A 97 -1.63 -6.82 3.73
CA ILE A 97 -0.98 -6.32 4.95
C ILE A 97 -1.94 -6.22 6.14
N GLY A 98 -3.22 -6.58 5.95
CA GLY A 98 -4.24 -6.57 7.00
C GLY A 98 -4.56 -5.18 7.51
N VAL A 99 -4.80 -4.21 6.61
CA VAL A 99 -5.15 -2.84 6.99
C VAL A 99 -6.42 -2.81 7.84
N ASP A 100 -6.27 -2.30 9.07
CA ASP A 100 -7.40 -1.90 9.91
C ASP A 100 -7.63 -0.40 9.78
N MET A 101 -8.58 -0.03 8.92
CA MET A 101 -8.93 1.36 8.65
C MET A 101 -9.47 2.08 9.89
N ALA A 102 -9.99 1.35 10.90
CA ALA A 102 -10.49 1.98 12.13
C ALA A 102 -9.39 2.66 12.95
N ARG A 103 -8.11 2.35 12.68
CA ARG A 103 -6.96 2.96 13.35
C ARG A 103 -6.65 4.37 12.86
N CYS A 104 -6.98 4.70 11.62
CA CYS A 104 -6.64 5.99 11.00
C CYS A 104 -7.86 6.76 10.45
N TRP A 105 -9.03 6.13 10.41
CA TRP A 105 -10.25 6.74 9.92
C TRP A 105 -10.90 7.67 10.94
N GLN A 106 -11.36 8.83 10.46
CA GLN A 106 -12.21 9.74 11.20
C GLN A 106 -13.32 10.29 10.29
N ALA A 107 -14.55 10.33 10.81
CA ALA A 107 -15.69 10.92 10.12
C ALA A 107 -15.69 12.45 10.29
N ASP A 108 -14.85 13.13 9.53
CA ASP A 108 -14.68 14.58 9.60
C ASP A 108 -15.71 15.37 8.76
N ASP A 109 -15.58 16.70 8.74
CA ASP A 109 -16.44 17.56 7.93
C ASP A 109 -16.32 17.29 6.42
N ALA A 110 -15.14 16.86 5.94
CA ALA A 110 -14.95 16.52 4.53
C ALA A 110 -15.80 15.29 4.16
N PHE A 111 -15.77 14.23 4.96
CA PHE A 111 -16.63 13.07 4.80
C PHE A 111 -18.12 13.47 4.73
N PHE A 112 -18.59 14.22 5.73
CA PHE A 112 -20.00 14.63 5.76
C PHE A 112 -20.37 15.58 4.62
N SER A 113 -19.45 16.38 4.09
CA SER A 113 -19.71 17.24 2.92
C SER A 113 -19.90 16.45 1.62
N LEU A 114 -19.19 15.33 1.48
CA LEU A 114 -19.16 14.50 0.27
C LEU A 114 -20.34 13.54 0.16
N VAL A 115 -20.84 13.00 1.28
CA VAL A 115 -21.98 12.07 1.25
C VAL A 115 -23.28 12.83 0.94
N ARG A 116 -23.86 12.58 -0.23
CA ARG A 116 -25.11 13.24 -0.69
C ARG A 116 -26.31 12.30 -0.78
N ASP A 117 -26.08 11.01 -0.96
CA ASP A 117 -27.13 10.02 -1.13
C ASP A 117 -27.90 9.78 0.19
N ARG A 118 -29.21 10.04 0.17
CA ARG A 118 -30.08 9.92 1.35
C ARG A 118 -30.26 8.48 1.82
N GLU A 119 -30.30 7.52 0.90
CA GLU A 119 -30.44 6.11 1.27
C GLU A 119 -29.16 5.61 1.93
N VAL A 120 -27.99 5.96 1.37
CA VAL A 120 -26.70 5.66 2.00
C VAL A 120 -26.63 6.27 3.40
N LEU A 121 -27.00 7.55 3.57
CA LEU A 121 -27.07 8.18 4.89
C LEU A 121 -28.02 7.46 5.85
N THR A 122 -29.18 7.00 5.37
CA THR A 122 -30.13 6.24 6.20
C THR A 122 -29.52 4.92 6.67
N ARG A 123 -28.77 4.23 5.80
CA ARG A 123 -28.05 2.99 6.17
C ARG A 123 -26.91 3.25 7.15
N ILE A 124 -26.17 4.35 6.99
CA ILE A 124 -25.15 4.77 7.95
C ILE A 124 -25.79 5.07 9.32
N VAL A 125 -26.94 5.77 9.34
CA VAL A 125 -27.69 5.98 10.60
C VAL A 125 -28.10 4.65 11.21
N ALA A 126 -28.56 3.67 10.43
CA ALA A 126 -28.93 2.36 10.96
C ALA A 126 -27.75 1.63 11.61
N GLU A 127 -26.55 1.77 11.04
CA GLU A 127 -25.33 1.15 11.55
C GLU A 127 -24.82 1.83 12.83
N VAL A 128 -24.81 3.16 12.86
CA VAL A 128 -24.24 3.94 13.98
C VAL A 128 -25.25 4.10 15.12
N ALA A 129 -26.50 4.41 14.79
CA ALA A 129 -27.57 4.76 15.74
C ALA A 129 -28.63 3.65 15.94
N GLY A 130 -28.57 2.58 15.15
CA GLY A 130 -29.54 1.48 15.19
C GLY A 130 -30.74 1.67 14.25
N GLU A 131 -31.37 0.55 13.90
CA GLU A 131 -32.44 0.47 12.90
C GLU A 131 -33.69 1.27 13.30
N THR A 132 -34.02 1.33 14.60
CA THR A 132 -35.15 2.10 15.12
C THR A 132 -34.98 3.59 14.85
N VAL A 133 -33.78 4.14 15.09
CA VAL A 133 -33.48 5.55 14.84
C VAL A 133 -33.51 5.85 13.35
N ALA A 134 -32.94 4.97 12.53
CA ALA A 134 -32.96 5.12 11.07
C ALA A 134 -34.40 5.11 10.52
N SER A 135 -35.24 4.20 11.01
CA SER A 135 -36.64 4.10 10.59
C SER A 135 -37.46 5.32 11.00
N ALA A 136 -37.29 5.81 12.23
CA ALA A 136 -37.96 7.02 12.70
C ALA A 136 -37.57 8.28 11.91
N ASN A 137 -36.33 8.35 11.40
CA ASN A 137 -35.80 9.50 10.68
C ASN A 137 -35.78 9.30 9.16
N ARG A 138 -36.44 8.27 8.62
CA ARG A 138 -36.33 7.91 7.19
C ARG A 138 -36.76 9.03 6.23
N GLN A 139 -37.67 9.90 6.64
CA GLN A 139 -38.17 11.02 5.82
C GLN A 139 -37.45 12.35 6.11
N GLU A 140 -36.49 12.34 7.03
CA GLU A 140 -35.75 13.54 7.39
C GLU A 140 -34.81 14.03 6.28
N LYS A 141 -34.46 15.32 6.37
CA LYS A 141 -33.50 15.94 5.46
C LYS A 141 -32.10 15.35 5.71
N THR A 142 -31.28 15.29 4.66
CA THR A 142 -29.90 14.76 4.75
C THR A 142 -29.05 15.48 5.80
N LYS A 143 -29.28 16.78 6.02
CA LYS A 143 -28.65 17.54 7.10
C LYS A 143 -28.97 16.97 8.49
N THR A 144 -30.21 16.58 8.73
CA THR A 144 -30.64 15.93 9.99
C THR A 144 -29.95 14.58 10.13
N LEU A 145 -29.92 13.76 9.08
CA LEU A 145 -29.27 12.44 9.11
C LEU A 145 -27.77 12.56 9.42
N LYS A 146 -27.05 13.49 8.76
CA LYS A 146 -25.63 13.74 9.03
C LYS A 146 -25.37 14.15 10.48
N ARG A 147 -26.23 15.01 11.03
CA ARG A 147 -26.15 15.40 12.45
C ARG A 147 -26.35 14.21 13.38
N ILE A 148 -27.34 13.35 13.11
CA ILE A 148 -27.56 12.13 13.91
C ILE A 148 -26.30 11.26 13.91
N VAL A 149 -25.69 11.04 12.75
CA VAL A 149 -24.44 10.25 12.67
C VAL A 149 -23.33 10.90 13.49
N ARG A 150 -23.08 12.20 13.27
CA ARG A 150 -22.05 12.95 14.01
C ARG A 150 -22.24 12.85 15.52
N ASP A 151 -23.45 13.09 16.00
CA ASP A 151 -23.73 13.08 17.43
C ASP A 151 -23.46 11.72 18.09
N HIS A 152 -23.70 10.60 17.38
CA HIS A 152 -23.38 9.26 17.89
C HIS A 152 -21.88 8.93 17.80
N LEU A 153 -21.18 9.42 16.78
CA LEU A 153 -19.72 9.22 16.67
C LEU A 153 -18.94 10.04 17.70
N ASP A 154 -19.46 11.22 18.06
CA ASP A 154 -18.87 12.11 19.06
C ASP A 154 -19.32 11.77 20.49
N GLY A 155 -20.38 10.95 20.66
CA GLY A 155 -20.97 10.67 21.97
C GLY A 155 -21.64 11.89 22.61
N THR A 156 -22.15 12.81 21.79
CA THR A 156 -22.75 14.06 22.24
C THR A 156 -24.28 13.96 22.28
N ASN A 157 -24.93 14.96 22.88
CA ASN A 157 -26.40 15.02 22.99
C ASN A 157 -27.02 13.81 23.70
N GLY A 158 -26.32 13.27 24.72
CA GLY A 158 -26.80 12.17 25.56
C GLY A 158 -26.78 10.79 24.87
N ARG A 159 -25.93 10.61 23.85
CA ARG A 159 -25.80 9.37 23.10
C ARG A 159 -24.51 8.65 23.43
N ASP A 160 -24.57 7.32 23.47
CA ASP A 160 -23.36 6.50 23.62
C ASP A 160 -22.45 6.68 22.40
N ARG A 161 -21.17 6.92 22.68
CA ARG A 161 -20.17 7.10 21.63
C ARG A 161 -19.96 5.78 20.89
N ARG A 162 -20.10 5.83 19.56
CA ARG A 162 -19.66 4.74 18.68
C ARG A 162 -18.22 4.93 18.29
N GLU A 163 -17.35 4.12 18.90
CA GLU A 163 -15.93 4.08 18.58
C GLU A 163 -15.67 3.19 17.35
N SER A 164 -14.54 3.47 16.67
CA SER A 164 -14.00 2.62 15.59
C SER A 164 -14.95 2.35 14.42
N TRP A 165 -15.93 3.22 14.18
CA TRP A 165 -16.81 3.10 13.03
C TRP A 165 -16.09 3.51 11.74
N VAL A 166 -16.16 2.66 10.72
CA VAL A 166 -15.61 2.90 9.37
C VAL A 166 -16.72 2.71 8.33
N PRO A 167 -16.86 3.60 7.33
CA PRO A 167 -17.74 3.35 6.21
C PRO A 167 -17.41 2.04 5.52
N ARG A 168 -18.42 1.22 5.22
CA ARG A 168 -18.24 -0.08 4.55
C ARG A 168 -17.36 -0.05 3.30
N TRP A 169 -17.39 1.03 2.53
CA TRP A 169 -16.60 1.15 1.31
C TRP A 169 -15.11 1.47 1.55
N MET A 170 -14.72 1.77 2.78
CA MET A 170 -13.34 2.03 3.23
C MET A 170 -12.76 0.88 4.05
N ALA A 171 -13.56 -0.13 4.39
CA ALA A 171 -13.09 -1.34 5.04
C ALA A 171 -12.36 -2.27 4.06
N PHE A 172 -11.58 -3.21 4.59
CA PHE A 172 -10.93 -4.29 3.84
C PHE A 172 -11.47 -5.63 4.35
N PRO A 173 -12.32 -6.35 3.59
CA PRO A 173 -12.78 -6.06 2.24
C PRO A 173 -13.87 -4.95 2.18
N PRO A 174 -13.92 -4.16 1.10
CA PRO A 174 -14.91 -3.10 0.95
C PRO A 174 -16.30 -3.66 0.61
N ALA A 175 -17.34 -2.98 1.08
CA ALA A 175 -18.73 -3.29 0.76
C ALA A 175 -19.57 -2.04 0.47
N ALA A 176 -20.63 -2.21 -0.32
CA ALA A 176 -21.61 -1.16 -0.58
C ALA A 176 -22.72 -1.16 0.49
N TYR A 177 -23.32 0.01 0.72
CA TYR A 177 -24.51 0.12 1.59
C TYR A 177 -25.83 -0.24 0.88
N THR A 178 -25.86 -0.18 -0.45
CA THR A 178 -27.07 -0.37 -1.25
C THR A 178 -26.81 -1.30 -2.43
N ALA A 179 -27.87 -1.95 -2.92
CA ALA A 179 -27.80 -2.83 -4.09
C ALA A 179 -27.52 -2.08 -5.41
N ARG A 180 -27.64 -0.74 -5.43
CA ARG A 180 -27.33 0.07 -6.62
C ARG A 180 -25.85 0.02 -7.01
N GLY A 181 -24.97 -0.36 -6.07
CA GLY A 181 -23.53 -0.38 -6.33
C GLY A 181 -22.98 1.02 -6.60
N GLY A 182 -22.07 1.12 -7.58
CA GLY A 182 -21.40 2.37 -7.93
C GLY A 182 -20.26 2.75 -6.98
N VAL A 183 -19.83 1.82 -6.12
CA VAL A 183 -18.73 2.02 -5.17
C VAL A 183 -17.42 1.56 -5.82
N GLY A 184 -16.53 2.51 -6.10
CA GLY A 184 -15.27 2.25 -6.81
C GLY A 184 -14.37 1.21 -6.13
N THR A 185 -14.24 1.27 -4.81
CA THR A 185 -13.42 0.34 -4.01
C THR A 185 -13.94 -1.10 -4.10
N VAL A 186 -15.25 -1.31 -4.08
CA VAL A 186 -15.85 -2.64 -4.30
C VAL A 186 -15.51 -3.19 -5.69
N ALA A 187 -15.60 -2.34 -6.73
CA ALA A 187 -15.22 -2.75 -8.08
C ALA A 187 -13.72 -3.03 -8.22
N ALA A 188 -12.87 -2.23 -7.57
CA ALA A 188 -11.43 -2.43 -7.51
C ALA A 188 -11.07 -3.73 -6.77
N HIS A 189 -11.74 -4.03 -5.66
CA HIS A 189 -11.56 -5.26 -4.91
C HIS A 189 -11.95 -6.48 -5.75
N ALA A 190 -13.05 -6.42 -6.50
CA ALA A 190 -13.42 -7.50 -7.42
C ALA A 190 -12.34 -7.78 -8.47
N LYS A 191 -11.70 -6.72 -9.02
CA LYS A 191 -10.56 -6.86 -9.94
C LYS A 191 -9.35 -7.49 -9.25
N ALA A 192 -9.05 -7.08 -8.02
CA ALA A 192 -7.96 -7.65 -7.23
C ALA A 192 -8.15 -9.16 -6.97
N GLN A 193 -9.37 -9.57 -6.61
CA GLN A 193 -9.72 -10.98 -6.42
C GLN A 193 -9.61 -11.78 -7.72
N ALA A 194 -10.09 -11.23 -8.84
CA ALA A 194 -9.94 -11.86 -10.15
C ALA A 194 -8.46 -12.06 -10.53
N ALA A 195 -7.60 -11.07 -10.29
CA ALA A 195 -6.16 -11.16 -10.53
C ALA A 195 -5.48 -12.21 -9.64
N ARG A 196 -5.84 -12.27 -8.34
CA ARG A 196 -5.35 -13.30 -7.41
C ARG A 196 -5.72 -14.71 -7.88
N GLU A 197 -6.93 -14.86 -8.39
CA GLU A 197 -7.40 -16.14 -8.88
C GLU A 197 -6.74 -16.55 -10.21
N ILE A 198 -6.40 -15.59 -11.09
CA ILE A 198 -5.56 -15.86 -12.26
C ILE A 198 -4.19 -16.35 -11.80
N LYS A 199 -3.54 -15.66 -10.85
CA LYS A 199 -2.22 -16.05 -10.31
C LYS A 199 -2.25 -17.47 -9.73
N ARG A 200 -3.30 -17.84 -9.00
CA ARG A 200 -3.47 -19.18 -8.42
C ARG A 200 -3.51 -20.30 -9.47
N ARG A 201 -3.95 -19.99 -10.69
CA ARG A 201 -4.07 -20.96 -11.79
C ARG A 201 -2.83 -21.02 -12.69
N LEU A 202 -1.89 -20.09 -12.54
CA LEU A 202 -0.63 -20.19 -13.26
C LEU A 202 0.17 -21.39 -12.73
N PRO A 203 0.81 -22.16 -13.61
CA PRO A 203 1.75 -23.19 -13.17
C PRO A 203 2.84 -22.55 -12.30
N GLY A 204 3.21 -23.23 -11.21
CA GLY A 204 4.22 -22.73 -10.29
C GLY A 204 5.61 -22.73 -10.92
N ASP A 205 6.50 -21.89 -10.42
CA ASP A 205 7.90 -21.81 -10.88
C ASP A 205 8.69 -23.13 -10.65
N ASP A 206 8.10 -24.09 -9.92
CA ASP A 206 8.64 -25.44 -9.66
C ASP A 206 8.25 -26.47 -10.74
N GLU A 207 7.41 -26.13 -11.72
CA GLU A 207 7.10 -27.05 -12.82
C GLU A 207 8.28 -27.03 -13.81
N PRO A 208 9.00 -28.17 -13.99
CA PRO A 208 10.18 -28.19 -14.83
C PRO A 208 9.80 -27.81 -16.25
N ASP A 209 10.38 -26.70 -16.75
CA ASP A 209 10.18 -26.24 -18.12
C ASP A 209 10.56 -27.37 -19.10
N PRO A 210 9.58 -27.95 -19.84
CA PRO A 210 9.87 -29.03 -20.78
C PRO A 210 10.69 -28.56 -21.99
N ALA A 211 10.89 -27.24 -22.16
CA ALA A 211 11.73 -26.63 -23.17
C ALA A 211 13.08 -26.13 -22.64
N ALA A 212 13.37 -26.27 -21.33
CA ALA A 212 14.67 -25.92 -20.80
C ALA A 212 15.74 -26.81 -21.47
N PRO A 213 16.74 -26.22 -22.15
CA PRO A 213 17.86 -26.98 -22.66
C PRO A 213 18.51 -27.67 -21.47
N GLY A 214 18.50 -29.00 -21.45
CA GLY A 214 19.10 -29.80 -20.39
C GLY A 214 20.49 -29.25 -20.08
N ALA A 215 20.74 -28.96 -18.80
CA ALA A 215 21.98 -28.39 -18.31
C ALA A 215 23.15 -29.07 -19.03
N ILE A 216 23.89 -28.29 -19.83
CA ILE A 216 25.07 -28.79 -20.52
C ILE A 216 26.07 -29.14 -19.43
N MET A 217 26.09 -30.41 -19.01
CA MET A 217 27.22 -30.95 -18.29
C MET A 217 28.41 -30.76 -19.23
N ALA A 218 29.35 -29.91 -18.81
CA ALA A 218 30.59 -29.69 -19.54
C ALA A 218 31.21 -31.06 -19.84
N VAL A 219 31.25 -31.41 -21.13
CA VAL A 219 31.92 -32.62 -21.59
C VAL A 219 33.38 -32.50 -21.15
N PRO A 220 33.95 -33.47 -20.43
CA PRO A 220 35.36 -33.42 -20.07
C PRO A 220 36.16 -33.48 -21.37
N VAL A 221 36.97 -32.45 -21.62
CA VAL A 221 37.93 -32.46 -22.73
C VAL A 221 38.94 -33.58 -22.42
N GLU A 222 38.91 -34.65 -23.22
CA GLU A 222 39.96 -35.67 -23.23
C GLU A 222 41.31 -34.97 -23.50
N GLY A 223 42.21 -34.96 -22.51
CA GLY A 223 43.52 -34.33 -22.70
C GLY A 223 44.40 -34.08 -21.49
N SER A 224 43.84 -33.90 -20.28
CA SER A 224 44.60 -33.88 -19.00
C SER A 224 45.65 -32.75 -18.82
N PRO A 225 46.06 -32.39 -17.57
CA PRO A 225 46.61 -33.31 -16.57
C PRO A 225 45.75 -33.45 -15.31
N VAL A 226 45.54 -34.72 -14.93
CA VAL A 226 45.07 -35.13 -13.60
C VAL A 226 46.14 -34.76 -12.55
N PRO A 227 45.81 -34.01 -11.49
CA PRO A 227 46.71 -33.87 -10.34
C PRO A 227 46.81 -35.21 -9.59
N PRO A 228 47.99 -35.57 -9.05
CA PRO A 228 48.20 -36.89 -8.47
C PRO A 228 47.28 -37.13 -7.26
N PHE A 229 46.69 -38.33 -7.24
CA PHE A 229 45.95 -38.89 -6.11
C PHE A 229 46.87 -38.94 -4.87
N ASN A 230 46.43 -38.30 -3.78
CA ASN A 230 47.08 -38.43 -2.47
C ASN A 230 46.33 -39.50 -1.66
N GLU A 231 46.88 -40.71 -1.56
CA GLU A 231 46.28 -41.85 -0.83
C GLU A 231 46.41 -41.75 0.70
N GLY A 232 46.35 -40.56 1.30
CA GLY A 232 46.74 -40.38 2.70
C GLY A 232 46.02 -39.29 3.46
N GLU A 233 44.68 -39.32 3.54
CA GLU A 233 43.98 -38.70 4.69
C GLU A 233 42.55 -39.21 4.89
N ALA A 234 42.32 -40.52 4.68
CA ALA A 234 41.08 -41.20 5.07
C ALA A 234 41.01 -41.51 6.57
N ASP A 235 41.76 -40.81 7.43
CA ASP A 235 41.92 -41.21 8.83
C ASP A 235 42.03 -40.04 9.81
N ARG A 236 41.01 -39.16 9.83
CA ARG A 236 40.69 -38.28 10.99
C ARG A 236 39.20 -37.93 11.06
N LEU A 237 38.35 -38.94 11.23
CA LEU A 237 36.95 -38.80 11.67
C LEU A 237 36.63 -39.73 12.85
N ALA A 238 37.59 -39.91 13.75
CA ALA A 238 37.38 -40.54 15.06
C ALA A 238 38.34 -39.95 16.11
N ALA A 239 37.97 -38.80 16.68
CA ALA A 239 38.31 -38.35 18.03
C ALA A 239 37.37 -37.21 18.44
#